data_AF-A0A962JER9-F1
#
_entry.id   AF-A0A962JER9-F1
#
_cell.length_a   1.000
_cell.length_b   1.000
_cell.length_c   1.000
_cell.angle_alpha   90.00
_cell.angle_beta   90.00
_cell.angle_gamma   90.00
#
_symmetry.space_group_name_H-M   'P 1'
#
loop_
_entity.id
_entity.type
_entity.pdbx_description
1 polymer ?
#
loop_
_entity_poly.entity_id
_entity_poly.type
_entity_poly.pdbx_seq_one_letter_code
_entity_poly.pdbx_strand_id
1 'polypeptide(L)'
;MLSPSRDPQIFVANAQRLLDIVKNHLPQLEQLLEDMNELQETLICRCYQGSFKAYGFQEKTLEAVSLFRKIGEHEGLKLHVYFEEVVGAGTGQQNQNQEWSVGQRPILEAFMHTRLFVEIMVKYAKRIQLMPSFVPYGWLSVVELYGLG
;
A
#
# COMPACT_ATOMS: atom_id res chain seq x y z
N MET A 1 1.18 11.84 -18.09
CA MET A 1 2.03 10.68 -17.78
C MET A 1 3.19 11.18 -16.98
N LEU A 2 3.19 10.82 -15.70
CA LEU A 2 4.31 11.02 -14.81
C LEU A 2 5.44 10.07 -15.22
N SER A 3 6.68 10.55 -15.17
CA SER A 3 7.89 9.76 -15.47
C SER A 3 9.00 10.11 -14.48
N PRO A 4 9.85 9.15 -14.09
CA PRO A 4 10.96 9.41 -13.16
C PRO A 4 11.92 10.46 -13.72
N SER A 5 12.50 11.27 -12.84
CA SER A 5 13.47 12.30 -13.21
C SER A 5 14.45 12.58 -12.09
N ARG A 6 15.73 12.70 -12.43
CA ARG A 6 16.79 13.12 -11.50
C ARG A 6 16.88 14.64 -11.34
N ASP A 7 16.13 15.40 -12.14
CA ASP A 7 15.99 16.85 -11.96
C ASP A 7 15.16 17.11 -10.69
N PRO A 8 15.70 17.81 -9.67
CA PRO A 8 14.99 18.03 -8.41
C PRO A 8 13.65 18.78 -8.56
N GLN A 9 13.53 19.69 -9.53
CA GLN A 9 12.29 20.44 -9.75
C GLN A 9 11.21 19.55 -10.37
N ILE A 10 11.59 18.73 -11.36
CA ILE A 10 10.68 17.77 -11.97
C ILE A 10 10.27 16.70 -10.95
N PHE A 11 11.21 16.21 -10.14
CA PHE A 11 10.94 15.25 -9.08
C PHE A 11 9.91 15.77 -8.06
N VAL A 12 10.11 16.98 -7.54
CA VAL A 12 9.16 17.61 -6.60
C VAL A 12 7.80 17.85 -7.27
N ALA A 13 7.77 18.27 -8.53
CA ALA A 13 6.53 18.44 -9.28
C ALA A 13 5.77 17.11 -9.48
N ASN A 14 6.49 16.02 -9.75
CA ASN A 14 5.90 14.68 -9.84
C ASN A 14 5.34 14.23 -8.49
N ALA A 15 6.10 14.43 -7.41
CA ALA A 15 5.67 14.10 -6.05
C ALA A 15 4.41 14.89 -5.64
N GLN A 16 4.33 16.17 -6.01
CA GLN A 16 3.13 17.01 -5.82
C GLN A 16 1.94 16.48 -6.63
N ARG A 17 2.14 16.19 -7.92
CA ARG A 17 1.06 15.69 -8.78
C ARG A 17 0.49 14.36 -8.29
N LEU A 18 1.35 13.45 -7.83
CA LEU A 18 0.92 12.21 -7.19
C LEU A 18 0.13 12.48 -5.91
N LEU A 19 0.53 13.47 -5.10
CA LEU A 19 -0.19 13.86 -3.88
C LEU A 19 -1.61 14.34 -4.19
N ASP A 20 -1.77 15.14 -5.25
CA ASP A 20 -3.07 15.64 -5.66
C ASP A 20 -4.01 14.51 -6.15
N ILE A 21 -3.46 13.51 -6.85
CA ILE A 21 -4.23 12.32 -7.25
C ILE A 21 -4.64 11.49 -6.04
N VAL A 22 -3.73 11.29 -5.08
CA VAL A 22 -4.02 10.57 -3.83
C VAL A 22 -5.09 11.30 -3.02
N LYS A 23 -5.06 12.65 -2.96
CA LYS A 23 -6.11 13.44 -2.29
C LYS A 23 -7.49 13.22 -2.89
N ASN A 24 -7.59 13.03 -4.21
CA ASN A 24 -8.87 12.71 -4.87
C ASN A 24 -9.44 11.34 -4.46
N HIS A 25 -8.59 10.47 -3.90
CA HIS A 25 -8.96 9.15 -3.39
C HIS A 25 -8.97 9.08 -1.85
N LEU A 26 -8.84 10.23 -1.16
CA LEU A 26 -8.70 10.28 0.29
C LEU A 26 -9.88 9.62 1.02
N PRO A 27 -11.16 9.86 0.67
CA PRO A 27 -12.27 9.19 1.36
C PRO A 27 -12.21 7.66 1.26
N GLN A 28 -11.81 7.12 0.11
CA GLN A 28 -11.65 5.67 -0.08
C GLN A 28 -10.47 5.13 0.73
N LEU A 29 -9.35 5.86 0.75
CA LEU A 29 -8.17 5.47 1.52
C LEU A 29 -8.43 5.51 3.03
N GLU A 30 -9.21 6.47 3.52
CA GLU A 30 -9.61 6.56 4.93
C GLU A 30 -10.50 5.38 5.35
N GLN A 31 -11.53 5.08 4.57
CA GLN A 31 -12.40 3.94 4.84
C GLN A 31 -11.62 2.62 4.82
N LEU A 32 -10.77 2.45 3.80
CA LEU A 32 -9.93 1.27 3.69
C LEU A 32 -8.96 1.13 4.87
N LEU A 33 -8.38 2.23 5.35
CA LEU A 33 -7.49 2.22 6.51
C LEU A 33 -8.24 1.76 7.77
N GLU A 34 -9.47 2.26 7.97
CA GLU A 34 -10.32 1.85 9.10
C GLU A 34 -10.64 0.35 9.04
N ASP A 35 -11.11 -0.13 7.89
CA ASP A 35 -11.41 -1.55 7.68
C ASP A 35 -10.18 -2.45 7.93
N MET A 36 -9.00 -2.00 7.48
CA MET A 36 -7.75 -2.73 7.69
C MET A 36 -7.32 -2.72 9.17
N ASN A 37 -7.57 -1.65 9.91
CA ASN A 37 -7.29 -1.59 11.35
C ASN A 37 -8.19 -2.59 12.11
N GLU A 38 -9.50 -2.57 11.85
CA GLU A 38 -10.45 -3.52 12.46
C GLU A 38 -10.07 -4.98 12.15
N LEU A 39 -9.71 -5.26 10.89
CA LEU A 39 -9.30 -6.59 10.47
C LEU A 39 -8.01 -7.03 11.16
N GLN A 40 -7.03 -6.13 11.28
CA GLN A 40 -5.79 -6.40 11.99
C GLN A 40 -6.04 -6.79 13.43
N GLU A 41 -6.80 -6.00 14.18
CA GLU A 41 -7.12 -6.28 15.58
C GLU A 41 -7.81 -7.64 15.73
N THR A 42 -8.69 -7.98 14.78
CA THR A 42 -9.45 -9.23 14.77
C THR A 42 -8.60 -10.46 14.42
N LEU A 43 -7.71 -10.34 13.43
CA LEU A 43 -7.02 -11.48 12.83
C LEU A 43 -5.58 -11.68 13.31
N ILE A 44 -4.92 -10.66 13.87
CA ILE A 44 -3.52 -10.80 14.32
C ILE A 44 -3.38 -11.90 15.39
N CYS A 45 -4.35 -12.01 16.30
CA CYS A 45 -4.36 -13.08 17.30
C CYS A 45 -4.52 -14.48 16.68
N ARG A 46 -5.15 -14.57 15.50
CA ARG A 46 -5.35 -15.83 14.76
C ARG A 46 -4.06 -16.36 14.15
N CYS A 47 -3.09 -15.48 13.84
CA CYS A 47 -1.74 -15.90 13.45
C CYS A 47 -1.04 -16.64 14.59
N TYR A 48 -1.06 -16.09 15.81
CA TYR A 48 -0.46 -16.74 16.99
C TYR A 48 -1.16 -18.05 17.37
N GLN A 49 -2.45 -18.14 17.09
CA GLN A 49 -3.25 -19.36 17.33
C GLN A 49 -3.09 -20.42 16.24
N GLY A 50 -2.35 -20.14 15.16
CA GLY A 50 -2.23 -21.06 14.02
C GLY A 50 -3.59 -21.36 13.37
N SER A 51 -4.39 -20.32 13.11
CA SER A 51 -5.76 -20.48 12.60
C SER A 51 -5.89 -20.10 11.13
N PHE A 52 -6.65 -20.89 10.37
CA PHE A 52 -7.00 -20.58 8.97
C PHE A 52 -7.65 -19.20 8.79
N LYS A 53 -8.23 -18.62 9.85
CA LYS A 53 -8.83 -17.27 9.81
C LYS A 53 -7.82 -16.19 9.44
N ALA A 54 -6.53 -16.39 9.67
CA ALA A 54 -5.48 -15.47 9.23
C ALA A 54 -5.45 -15.27 7.70
N TYR A 55 -6.00 -16.20 6.92
CA TYR A 55 -6.10 -16.07 5.46
C TYR A 55 -7.08 -14.97 5.04
N GLY A 56 -7.92 -14.47 5.95
CA GLY A 56 -8.81 -13.34 5.71
C GLY A 56 -8.09 -12.01 5.42
N PHE A 57 -6.81 -11.88 5.78
CA PHE A 57 -6.01 -10.71 5.43
C PHE A 57 -5.91 -10.45 3.91
N GLN A 58 -5.94 -11.51 3.10
CA GLN A 58 -5.75 -11.44 1.65
C GLN A 58 -6.79 -10.57 0.96
N GLU A 59 -8.04 -10.59 1.42
CA GLU A 59 -9.14 -9.86 0.80
C GLU A 59 -8.90 -8.35 0.86
N LYS A 60 -8.63 -7.80 2.05
CA LYS A 60 -8.33 -6.38 2.21
C LYS A 60 -6.99 -5.98 1.58
N THR A 61 -6.00 -6.89 1.54
CA THR A 61 -4.77 -6.66 0.76
C THR A 61 -5.08 -6.44 -0.72
N LEU A 62 -5.89 -7.30 -1.33
CA LEU A 62 -6.25 -7.18 -2.75
C LEU A 62 -7.11 -5.94 -3.05
N GLU A 63 -8.03 -5.60 -2.14
CA GLU A 63 -8.82 -4.36 -2.24
C GLU A 63 -7.93 -3.12 -2.25
N ALA A 64 -6.98 -3.03 -1.33
CA ALA A 64 -6.03 -1.92 -1.26
C ALA A 64 -5.12 -1.84 -2.50
N VAL A 65 -4.61 -2.98 -2.98
CA VAL A 65 -3.80 -3.05 -4.20
C VAL A 65 -4.60 -2.60 -5.42
N SER A 66 -5.89 -2.96 -5.50
CA SER A 66 -6.79 -2.47 -6.54
C SER A 66 -6.91 -0.94 -6.51
N LEU A 67 -7.05 -0.36 -5.31
CA LEU A 67 -7.08 1.10 -5.14
C LEU A 67 -5.75 1.75 -5.54
N PHE A 68 -4.60 1.16 -5.21
CA PHE A 68 -3.30 1.67 -5.63
C PHE A 68 -3.16 1.67 -7.16
N ARG A 69 -3.58 0.59 -7.83
CA ARG A 69 -3.59 0.53 -9.30
C ARG A 69 -4.48 1.61 -9.90
N LYS A 70 -5.66 1.85 -9.32
CA LYS A 70 -6.57 2.92 -9.75
C LYS A 70 -5.98 4.32 -9.58
N ILE A 71 -5.27 4.58 -8.48
CA ILE A 71 -4.55 5.84 -8.25
C ILE A 71 -3.50 6.08 -9.36
N GLY A 72 -2.76 5.03 -9.76
CA GLY A 72 -1.73 5.13 -10.80
C GLY A 72 -2.26 5.15 -12.24
N GLU A 73 -3.47 4.63 -12.48
CA GLU A 73 -4.01 4.35 -13.81
C GLU A 73 -4.05 5.58 -14.73
N HIS A 74 -4.54 6.71 -14.22
CA HIS A 74 -4.66 7.95 -15.00
C HIS A 74 -3.32 8.51 -15.48
N GLU A 75 -2.23 8.20 -14.79
CA GLU A 75 -0.88 8.63 -15.16
C GLU A 75 -0.07 7.55 -15.87
N GLY A 76 -0.65 6.37 -16.11
CA GLY A 76 0.03 5.22 -16.71
C GLY A 76 1.07 4.58 -15.78
N LEU A 77 0.94 4.79 -14.47
CA LEU A 77 1.89 4.30 -13.48
C LEU A 77 1.63 2.83 -13.14
N LYS A 78 2.72 2.11 -12.86
CA LYS A 78 2.70 0.74 -12.37
C LYS A 78 3.23 0.71 -10.93
N LEU A 79 2.79 -0.27 -10.16
CA LEU A 79 3.36 -0.50 -8.83
C LEU A 79 4.76 -1.08 -8.95
N HIS A 80 5.60 -0.74 -7.96
CA HIS A 80 6.99 -1.16 -7.89
C HIS A 80 7.10 -2.69 -7.82
N VAL A 81 8.06 -3.27 -8.54
CA VAL A 81 8.22 -4.73 -8.67
C VAL A 81 8.36 -5.44 -7.32
N TYR A 82 9.16 -4.89 -6.40
CA TYR A 82 9.31 -5.43 -5.05
C TYR A 82 7.98 -5.50 -4.29
N PHE A 83 7.11 -4.49 -4.45
CA PHE A 83 5.80 -4.49 -3.81
C PHE A 83 4.88 -5.54 -4.43
N GLU A 84 4.88 -5.67 -5.76
CA GLU A 84 4.12 -6.70 -6.47
C GLU A 84 4.59 -8.12 -6.09
N GLU A 85 5.89 -8.35 -5.87
CA GLU A 85 6.43 -9.62 -5.37
C GLU A 85 5.91 -9.96 -3.96
N VAL A 86 5.95 -8.99 -3.04
CA VAL A 86 5.42 -9.14 -1.67
C VAL A 86 3.93 -9.48 -1.70
N VAL A 87 3.13 -8.74 -2.47
CA VAL A 87 1.69 -9.00 -2.62
C VAL A 87 1.42 -10.35 -3.26
N GLY A 88 2.18 -10.72 -4.30
CA GLY A 88 2.05 -11.99 -5.00
C GLY A 88 2.34 -13.19 -4.08
N ALA A 89 3.34 -13.08 -3.21
CA ALA A 89 3.63 -14.12 -2.22
C ALA A 89 2.55 -14.23 -1.13
N GLY A 90 1.92 -13.12 -0.75
CA GLY A 90 0.94 -13.07 0.34
C GLY A 90 -0.52 -13.23 -0.08
N THR A 91 -0.84 -13.34 -1.37
CA THR A 91 -2.20 -13.46 -1.88
C THR A 91 -2.39 -14.72 -2.73
N GLY A 92 -3.64 -15.13 -2.98
CA GLY A 92 -3.95 -16.38 -3.70
C GLY A 92 -3.61 -17.65 -2.90
N GLN A 93 -3.25 -17.52 -1.63
CA GLN A 93 -2.88 -18.61 -0.75
C GLN A 93 -4.12 -19.39 -0.33
N GLN A 94 -4.04 -20.71 -0.46
CA GLN A 94 -5.07 -21.63 0.03
C GLN A 94 -4.62 -22.28 1.32
N ASN A 95 -5.57 -22.53 2.23
CA ASN A 95 -5.28 -23.27 3.44
C ASN A 95 -4.99 -24.74 3.10
N GLN A 96 -3.72 -25.13 3.10
CA GLN A 96 -3.27 -26.50 2.82
C GLN A 96 -3.16 -27.38 4.09
N ASN A 97 -3.66 -26.95 5.25
CA ASN A 97 -3.62 -27.69 6.53
C ASN A 97 -2.20 -28.15 6.96
N GLN A 98 -1.16 -27.46 6.50
CA GLN A 98 0.24 -27.66 6.91
C GLN A 98 0.76 -26.43 7.66
N GLU A 99 1.99 -26.52 8.20
CA GLU A 99 2.62 -25.58 9.13
C GLU A 99 2.12 -24.13 8.98
N TRP A 100 1.22 -23.74 9.89
CA TRP A 100 0.54 -22.45 9.86
C TRP A 100 1.52 -21.27 9.79
N SER A 101 2.66 -21.40 10.46
CA SER A 101 3.73 -20.40 10.48
C SER A 101 4.35 -20.14 9.10
N VAL A 102 4.45 -21.16 8.24
CA VAL A 102 5.03 -21.01 6.89
C VAL A 102 4.02 -20.35 5.95
N GLY A 103 2.76 -20.79 5.99
CA GLY A 103 1.72 -20.27 5.10
C GLY A 103 1.22 -18.86 5.46
N GLN A 104 1.22 -18.49 6.75
CA GLN A 104 0.65 -17.21 7.20
C GLN A 104 1.63 -16.02 7.13
N ARG A 105 2.94 -16.26 7.16
CA ARG A 105 3.95 -15.18 7.15
C ARG A 105 3.89 -14.31 5.90
N PRO A 106 3.87 -14.85 4.67
CA PRO A 106 3.75 -14.03 3.47
C PRO A 106 2.43 -13.24 3.42
N ILE A 107 1.34 -13.85 3.89
CA ILE A 107 0.02 -13.19 3.98
C ILE A 107 0.12 -11.95 4.90
N LEU A 108 0.74 -12.11 6.07
CA LEU A 108 0.90 -11.03 7.04
C LEU A 108 1.84 -9.94 6.51
N GLU A 109 2.94 -10.32 5.87
CA GLU A 109 3.88 -9.38 5.26
C GLU A 109 3.20 -8.52 4.19
N ALA A 110 2.47 -9.13 3.26
CA ALA A 110 1.72 -8.42 2.24
C ALA A 110 0.68 -7.47 2.84
N PHE A 111 -0.06 -7.92 3.84
CA PHE A 111 -1.03 -7.09 4.54
C PHE A 111 -0.38 -5.90 5.25
N MET A 112 0.72 -6.11 5.96
CA MET A 112 1.42 -5.06 6.70
C MET A 112 2.05 -4.02 5.76
N HIS A 113 2.70 -4.45 4.67
CA HIS A 113 3.22 -3.55 3.64
C HIS A 113 2.11 -2.69 3.05
N THR A 114 1.02 -3.34 2.66
CA THR A 114 -0.12 -2.68 2.01
C THR A 114 -0.80 -1.68 2.95
N ARG A 115 -1.07 -2.08 4.20
CA ARG A 115 -1.69 -1.19 5.21
C ARG A 115 -0.81 0.02 5.48
N LEU A 116 0.50 -0.18 5.62
CA LEU A 116 1.44 0.92 5.87
C LEU A 116 1.40 1.94 4.71
N PHE A 117 1.31 1.50 3.47
CA PHE A 117 1.14 2.42 2.34
C PHE A 117 -0.18 3.18 2.39
N VAL A 118 -1.30 2.54 2.75
CA VAL A 118 -2.58 3.24 2.97
C VAL A 118 -2.42 4.30 4.07
N GLU A 119 -1.83 3.93 5.22
CA GLU A 119 -1.61 4.82 6.35
C GLU A 119 -0.76 6.04 5.96
N ILE A 120 0.34 5.81 5.25
CA ILE A 120 1.22 6.87 4.74
C ILE A 120 0.44 7.78 3.77
N MET A 121 -0.27 7.22 2.79
CA MET A 121 -1.07 7.99 1.84
C MET A 121 -2.09 8.89 2.56
N VAL A 122 -2.86 8.35 3.50
CA VAL A 122 -3.84 9.10 4.31
C VAL A 122 -3.16 10.20 5.12
N LYS A 123 -2.09 9.86 5.85
CA LYS A 123 -1.35 10.80 6.70
C LYS A 123 -0.86 12.01 5.91
N TYR A 124 -0.28 11.78 4.74
CA TYR A 124 0.33 12.85 3.95
C TYR A 124 -0.69 13.64 3.14
N ALA A 125 -1.72 12.99 2.58
CA ALA A 125 -2.82 13.67 1.89
C ALA A 125 -3.54 14.68 2.81
N LYS A 126 -3.69 14.37 4.10
CA LYS A 126 -4.28 15.27 5.11
C LYS A 126 -3.37 16.41 5.53
N ARG A 127 -2.05 16.21 5.54
CA ARG A 127 -1.08 17.14 6.17
C ARG A 127 -0.36 18.05 5.19
N ILE A 128 -0.11 17.58 3.96
CA ILE A 128 0.64 18.36 2.97
C ILE A 128 -0.33 19.06 2.03
N GLN A 129 -0.30 20.39 2.05
CA GLN A 129 -0.97 21.19 1.02
C GLN A 129 -0.09 21.32 -0.23
N LEU A 130 1.18 21.72 -0.03
CA LEU A 130 2.18 21.89 -1.07
C LEU A 130 3.44 21.09 -0.71
N MET A 131 3.99 20.35 -1.68
CA MET A 131 5.17 19.52 -1.53
C MET A 131 6.39 20.41 -1.25
N PRO A 132 7.10 20.20 -0.13
CA PRO A 132 8.34 20.91 0.14
C PRO A 132 9.45 20.49 -0.83
N SER A 133 10.47 21.35 -0.99
CA SER A 133 11.65 21.05 -1.83
C SER A 133 12.39 19.78 -1.41
N PHE A 134 12.30 19.41 -0.13
CA PHE A 134 12.76 18.13 0.37
C PHE A 134 11.56 17.22 0.64
N VAL A 135 11.33 16.25 -0.25
CA VAL A 135 10.21 15.32 -0.12
C VAL A 135 10.38 14.48 1.16
N PRO A 136 9.41 14.49 2.09
CA PRO A 136 9.51 13.72 3.32
C PRO A 136 9.64 12.23 3.03
N TYR A 137 10.49 11.51 3.76
CA TYR A 137 10.76 10.08 3.52
C TYR A 137 9.52 9.20 3.44
N GLY A 138 8.48 9.46 4.24
CA GLY A 138 7.23 8.71 4.13
C GLY A 138 6.54 8.93 2.79
N TRP A 139 6.51 10.17 2.28
CA TRP A 139 5.97 10.42 0.94
C TRP A 139 6.89 9.89 -0.17
N LEU A 140 8.21 9.95 0.03
CA LEU A 140 9.18 9.34 -0.88
C LEU A 140 8.86 7.85 -1.08
N SER A 141 8.52 7.11 -0.02
CA SER A 141 8.10 5.70 -0.16
C SER A 141 6.91 5.53 -1.13
N VAL A 142 5.95 6.45 -1.14
CA VAL A 142 4.81 6.42 -2.07
C VAL A 142 5.25 6.76 -3.50
N VAL A 143 6.17 7.71 -3.65
CA VAL A 143 6.77 8.03 -4.96
C VAL A 143 7.51 6.81 -5.53
N GLU A 144 8.29 6.11 -4.71
CA GLU A 144 8.97 4.87 -5.06
C GLU A 144 7.99 3.73 -5.39
N LEU A 145 6.87 3.63 -4.65
CA LEU A 145 5.81 2.64 -4.93
C LEU A 145 5.30 2.76 -6.37
N TYR A 146 5.30 3.94 -6.98
CA TYR A 146 4.89 4.16 -8.37
C TYR A 146 6.06 4.30 -9.36
N GLY A 147 7.29 4.00 -8.92
CA GLY A 147 8.49 4.05 -9.77
C GLY A 147 8.85 5.45 -10.26
N LEU A 148 8.57 6.47 -9.44
CA LEU A 148 8.85 7.88 -9.76
C LEU A 148 10.11 8.44 -9.06
N GLY A 149 10.84 7.58 -8.34
CA GLY A 149 12.16 7.87 -7.75
C GLY A 149 13.28 8.00 -8.76
#